data_AF-A0A142YPC3-F1
#
_entry.id   AF-A0A142YPC3-F1
#
_cell.length_a   1.000
_cell.length_b   1.000
_cell.length_c   1.000
_cell.angle_alpha   90.00
_cell.angle_beta   90.00
_cell.angle_gamma   90.00
#
_symmetry.space_group_name_H-M   'P 1'
#
loop_
_entity.id
_entity.type
_entity.pdbx_description
1 polymer ?
#
loop_
_entity_poly.entity_id
_entity_poly.type
_entity_poly.pdbx_seq_one_letter_code
_entity_poly.pdbx_strand_id
1 'polypeptide(L)'
;MQQTSQLHQTADSHHQAHHVIAVKTYVTIYVVLMVLLAATVGVHFMDLGAVALPIAMAIAMVKAVLIVLFFMHVYYSAPLTWAVASGSLLWLALFLAFLVADYAGRGWLDIPGK
;
A
#
# COMPACT_ATOMS: atom_id res chain seq x y z
N MET A 1 -62.14 -5.79 -4.52
CA MET A 1 -61.23 -5.98 -5.67
C MET A 1 -59.98 -5.09 -5.64
N GLN A 2 -59.67 -4.37 -4.54
CA GLN A 2 -58.48 -3.48 -4.46
C GLN A 2 -57.32 -4.05 -3.62
N GLN A 3 -57.47 -5.24 -3.04
CA GLN A 3 -56.52 -5.80 -2.07
C GLN A 3 -55.49 -6.75 -2.70
N THR A 4 -55.77 -7.31 -3.89
CA THR A 4 -54.83 -8.15 -4.65
C THR A 4 -53.72 -7.33 -5.32
N SER A 5 -53.92 -6.02 -5.54
CA SER A 5 -52.89 -5.13 -6.11
C SER A 5 -51.79 -4.76 -5.11
N GLN A 6 -52.02 -4.92 -3.81
CA GLN A 6 -51.03 -4.61 -2.75
C GLN A 6 -50.07 -5.77 -2.49
N LEU A 7 -50.46 -7.01 -2.81
CA LEU A 7 -49.59 -8.20 -2.69
C LEU A 7 -48.61 -8.36 -3.87
N HIS A 8 -48.85 -7.66 -4.98
CA HIS A 8 -47.95 -7.66 -6.14
C HIS A 8 -46.92 -6.51 -6.09
N GLN A 9 -47.14 -5.48 -5.28
CA GLN A 9 -46.25 -4.33 -5.15
C GLN A 9 -45.03 -4.62 -4.24
N THR A 10 -45.09 -5.65 -3.40
CA THR A 10 -44.05 -5.97 -2.41
C THR A 10 -42.95 -6.91 -2.92
N ALA A 11 -43.07 -7.46 -4.14
CA ALA A 11 -42.07 -8.38 -4.70
C ALA A 11 -40.94 -7.68 -5.49
N ASP A 12 -41.16 -6.46 -6.01
CA ASP A 12 -40.26 -5.83 -7.00
C ASP A 12 -39.35 -4.71 -6.47
N SER A 13 -39.30 -4.46 -5.16
CA SER A 13 -38.59 -3.29 -4.60
C SER A 13 -37.24 -3.59 -3.91
N HIS A 14 -36.72 -4.81 -4.00
CA HIS A 14 -35.47 -5.20 -3.33
C HIS A 14 -34.32 -5.56 -4.28
N HIS A 15 -34.22 -4.90 -5.43
CA HIS A 15 -32.95 -4.84 -6.15
C HIS A 15 -32.01 -3.89 -5.40
N GLN A 16 -31.35 -4.44 -4.38
CA GLN A 16 -30.18 -3.86 -3.73
C GLN A 16 -29.14 -3.58 -4.81
N ALA A 17 -29.11 -2.35 -5.32
CA ALA A 17 -28.01 -1.83 -6.11
C ALA A 17 -26.76 -1.84 -5.23
N HIS A 18 -26.08 -2.98 -5.21
CA HIS A 18 -24.77 -3.16 -4.62
C HIS A 18 -23.89 -2.04 -5.16
N HIS A 19 -23.63 -1.02 -4.34
CA HIS A 19 -22.71 0.07 -4.65
C HIS A 19 -21.29 -0.50 -4.57
N VAL A 20 -20.95 -1.34 -5.55
CA VAL A 20 -19.62 -1.93 -5.69
C VAL A 20 -18.71 -0.80 -6.12
N ILE A 21 -17.82 -0.41 -5.21
CA ILE A 21 -16.74 0.53 -5.45
C ILE A 21 -16.10 0.15 -6.80
N ALA A 22 -16.00 1.12 -7.72
CA ALA A 22 -15.69 0.85 -9.11
C ALA A 22 -14.39 0.04 -9.26
N VAL A 23 -14.51 -1.20 -9.75
CA VAL A 23 -13.41 -2.12 -10.07
C VAL A 23 -12.31 -1.43 -10.90
N LYS A 24 -12.73 -0.44 -11.70
CA LYS A 24 -11.88 0.43 -12.50
C LYS A 24 -10.76 1.13 -11.70
N THR A 25 -11.01 1.55 -10.46
CA THR A 25 -9.98 2.16 -9.60
C THR A 25 -8.88 1.14 -9.31
N TYR A 26 -9.23 -0.06 -8.80
CA TYR A 26 -8.28 -1.12 -8.50
C TYR A 26 -7.45 -1.55 -9.72
N VAL A 27 -8.08 -1.66 -10.89
CA VAL A 27 -7.39 -2.01 -12.14
C VAL A 27 -6.39 -0.93 -12.54
N THR A 28 -6.74 0.34 -12.38
CA THR A 28 -5.82 1.45 -12.70
C THR A 28 -4.57 1.40 -11.83
N ILE A 29 -4.75 1.22 -10.51
CA ILE A 29 -3.64 1.17 -9.56
C ILE A 29 -2.80 -0.09 -9.77
N TYR A 30 -3.43 -1.22 -10.10
CA TYR A 30 -2.72 -2.45 -10.45
C TYR A 30 -1.76 -2.23 -11.62
N VAL A 31 -2.20 -1.54 -12.67
CA VAL A 31 -1.34 -1.20 -13.82
C VAL A 31 -0.18 -0.29 -13.38
N VAL A 32 -0.44 0.73 -12.55
CA VAL A 32 0.62 1.59 -12.00
C VAL A 32 1.63 0.78 -11.20
N LEU A 33 1.19 -0.17 -10.37
CA LEU A 33 2.08 -1.05 -9.60
C LEU A 33 2.91 -1.96 -10.51
N MET A 34 2.34 -2.47 -11.61
CA MET A 34 3.09 -3.26 -12.60
C MET A 34 4.19 -2.44 -13.27
N VAL A 35 3.94 -1.15 -13.57
CA VAL A 35 4.96 -0.26 -14.12
C VAL A 35 6.09 -0.02 -13.10
N LEU A 36 5.75 0.25 -11.85
CA LEU A 36 6.75 0.42 -10.77
C LEU A 36 7.56 -0.86 -10.53
N LEU A 37 6.92 -2.02 -10.65
CA LEU A 37 7.60 -3.31 -10.56
C LEU A 37 8.60 -3.48 -11.71
N ALA A 38 8.17 -3.24 -12.94
CA ALA A 38 9.04 -3.30 -14.11
C ALA A 38 10.23 -2.32 -13.98
N ALA A 39 10.00 -1.11 -13.45
CA ALA A 39 11.05 -0.15 -13.18
C ALA A 39 12.06 -0.68 -12.14
N THR A 40 11.59 -1.31 -11.06
CA THR A 40 12.46 -1.91 -10.03
C THR A 40 13.32 -3.04 -10.61
N VAL A 41 12.72 -3.88 -11.45
CA VAL A 41 13.41 -4.96 -12.15
C VAL A 41 14.43 -4.39 -13.15
N GLY A 42 14.08 -3.32 -13.88
CA GLY A 42 15.01 -2.62 -14.77
C GLY A 42 16.22 -2.04 -14.03
N VAL A 43 16.00 -1.40 -12.88
CA VAL A 43 17.07 -0.90 -12.01
C VAL A 43 18.00 -2.03 -11.55
N HIS A 44 17.48 -3.24 -11.30
CA HIS A 44 18.32 -4.38 -10.94
C HIS A 44 19.20 -4.88 -12.11
N PHE A 45 18.73 -4.76 -13.36
CA PHE A 45 19.52 -5.14 -14.54
C PHE A 45 20.56 -4.08 -14.93
N MET A 46 20.37 -2.83 -14.51
CA MET A 46 21.34 -1.77 -14.67
C MET A 46 22.38 -1.93 -13.55
N ASP A 47 23.64 -2.18 -13.90
CA ASP A 47 24.72 -2.44 -12.95
C ASP A 47 25.16 -1.14 -12.23
N LEU A 48 24.26 -0.63 -11.39
CA LEU A 48 24.35 0.65 -10.69
C LEU A 48 25.23 0.56 -9.41
N GLY A 49 25.83 -0.61 -9.14
CA GLY A 49 26.70 -0.82 -7.98
C GLY A 49 26.04 -0.41 -6.66
N ALA A 50 26.77 0.34 -5.82
CA ALA A 50 26.31 0.71 -4.47
C ALA A 50 25.06 1.60 -4.44
N VAL A 51 24.73 2.31 -5.52
CA VAL A 51 23.54 3.20 -5.56
C VAL A 51 22.26 2.47 -5.97
N ALA A 52 22.36 1.23 -6.45
CA ALA A 52 21.20 0.42 -6.82
C ALA A 52 20.24 0.19 -5.64
N LEU A 53 20.80 -0.09 -4.45
CA LEU A 53 20.02 -0.39 -3.25
C LEU A 53 19.18 0.80 -2.77
N PRO A 54 19.73 2.02 -2.55
CA PRO A 54 18.94 3.19 -2.19
C PRO A 54 17.82 3.50 -3.21
N ILE A 55 18.11 3.38 -4.51
CA ILE A 55 17.12 3.64 -5.57
C ILE A 55 16.00 2.59 -5.52
N ALA A 56 16.33 1.31 -5.41
CA ALA A 56 15.35 0.24 -5.29
C ALA A 56 14.49 0.40 -4.03
N MET A 57 15.07 0.86 -2.92
CA MET A 57 14.34 1.18 -1.68
C MET A 57 13.40 2.36 -1.83
N ALA A 58 13.78 3.42 -2.53
CA ALA A 58 12.91 4.55 -2.80
C ALA A 58 11.69 4.13 -3.64
N ILE A 59 11.90 3.36 -4.71
CA ILE A 59 10.81 2.82 -5.54
C ILE A 59 9.91 1.89 -4.70
N ALA A 60 10.52 1.06 -3.85
CA ALA A 60 9.79 0.17 -2.95
C ALA A 60 8.94 0.94 -1.90
N MET A 61 9.38 2.11 -1.42
CA MET A 61 8.55 2.95 -0.55
C MET A 61 7.33 3.49 -1.29
N VAL A 62 7.53 4.01 -2.51
CA VAL A 62 6.42 4.53 -3.33
C VAL A 62 5.38 3.42 -3.59
N LYS A 63 5.81 2.21 -3.97
CA LYS A 63 4.90 1.08 -4.19
C LYS A 63 4.10 0.73 -2.92
N ALA A 64 4.74 0.78 -1.75
CA ALA A 64 4.10 0.44 -0.48
C ALA A 64 3.01 1.46 -0.12
N VAL A 65 3.27 2.76 -0.32
CA VAL A 65 2.28 3.82 -0.10
C VAL A 65 1.06 3.61 -1.00
N LEU A 66 1.25 3.32 -2.29
CA LEU A 66 0.13 3.05 -3.21
C LEU A 66 -0.70 1.84 -2.75
N ILE A 67 -0.06 0.76 -2.29
CA ILE A 67 -0.77 -0.42 -1.79
C ILE A 67 -1.60 -0.08 -0.54
N VAL A 68 -1.02 0.63 0.43
CA VAL A 68 -1.72 0.98 1.68
C VAL A 68 -2.90 1.92 1.42
N LEU A 69 -2.73 2.95 0.60
CA LEU A 69 -3.81 3.92 0.34
C LEU A 69 -5.00 3.29 -0.36
N PHE A 70 -4.75 2.45 -1.37
CA PHE A 70 -5.81 1.95 -2.24
C PHE A 70 -6.20 0.50 -1.99
N PHE A 71 -5.25 -0.44 -1.98
CA PHE A 71 -5.58 -1.87 -1.82
C PHE A 71 -6.03 -2.20 -0.39
N MET A 72 -5.43 -1.56 0.62
CA MET A 72 -5.90 -1.69 2.00
C MET A 72 -7.11 -0.80 2.33
N HIS A 73 -7.72 -0.13 1.33
CA HIS A 73 -8.88 0.75 1.48
C HIS A 73 -8.72 1.83 2.56
N VAL A 74 -7.48 2.16 2.97
CA VAL A 74 -7.24 3.11 4.07
C VAL A 74 -7.88 4.45 3.75
N TYR A 75 -7.81 4.92 2.50
CA TYR A 75 -8.43 6.18 2.07
C TYR A 75 -9.94 6.29 2.32
N TYR A 76 -10.68 5.18 2.23
CA TYR A 76 -12.14 5.13 2.43
C TYR A 76 -12.55 4.63 3.82
N SER A 77 -11.59 4.32 4.68
CA SER A 77 -11.81 3.72 5.99
C SER A 77 -12.10 4.76 7.09
N ALA A 78 -12.64 4.28 8.21
CA ALA A 78 -12.84 5.09 9.40
C ALA A 78 -11.53 5.77 9.87
N PRO A 79 -11.61 6.95 10.53
CA PRO A 79 -10.43 7.68 11.01
C PRO A 79 -9.57 6.87 11.99
N LEU A 80 -10.17 5.91 12.71
CA LEU A 80 -9.46 4.99 13.57
C LEU A 80 -8.46 4.11 12.79
N THR A 81 -8.85 3.63 11.61
CA THR A 81 -7.99 2.84 10.73
C THR A 81 -6.81 3.67 10.23
N TRP A 82 -7.04 4.95 9.91
CA TRP A 82 -5.98 5.89 9.55
C TRP A 82 -4.96 6.09 10.68
N ALA A 83 -5.42 6.28 11.92
CA ALA A 83 -4.54 6.46 13.08
C ALA A 83 -3.67 5.23 13.33
N VAL A 84 -4.26 4.02 13.27
CA VAL A 84 -3.51 2.76 13.46
C VAL A 84 -2.55 2.49 12.29
N ALA A 85 -2.98 2.72 11.05
CA ALA A 85 -2.15 2.53 9.86
C ALA A 85 -0.95 3.48 9.87
N SER A 86 -1.17 4.78 10.09
CA SER A 86 -0.08 5.76 10.18
C SER A 86 0.82 5.51 11.39
N GLY A 87 0.25 5.18 12.55
CA GLY A 87 1.01 4.83 13.76
C GLY A 87 1.93 3.63 13.55
N SER A 88 1.43 2.56 12.94
CA SER A 88 2.25 1.37 12.62
C SER A 88 3.31 1.67 11.56
N LEU A 89 3.01 2.48 10.53
CA LEU A 89 3.99 2.90 9.53
C LEU A 89 5.10 3.77 10.12
N LEU A 90 4.74 4.71 11.01
CA LEU A 90 5.70 5.54 11.73
C LEU A 90 6.58 4.69 12.63
N TRP A 91 6.01 3.73 13.35
CA TRP A 91 6.76 2.82 14.21
C TRP A 91 7.75 1.95 13.40
N LEU A 92 7.31 1.41 12.26
CA LEU A 92 8.18 0.68 11.34
C LEU A 92 9.33 1.56 10.81
N ALA A 93 9.02 2.80 10.43
CA ALA A 93 10.03 3.74 9.95
C ALA A 93 11.09 4.05 11.03
N LEU A 94 10.68 4.19 12.29
CA LEU A 94 11.60 4.34 13.42
C LEU A 94 12.51 3.13 13.59
N PHE A 95 11.96 1.91 13.50
CA PHE A 95 12.79 0.70 13.58
C PHE A 95 13.77 0.57 12.42
N LEU A 96 13.35 0.91 11.19
CA LEU A 96 14.24 0.94 10.03
C LEU A 96 15.35 1.99 10.21
N ALA A 97 15.02 3.18 10.72
CA ALA A 97 16.00 4.21 11.00
C ALA A 97 17.02 3.75 12.06
N PHE A 98 16.56 3.13 13.14
CA PHE A 98 17.44 2.55 14.16
C PHE A 98 18.30 1.42 13.61
N LEU A 99 17.75 0.55 12.76
CA LEU A 99 18.50 -0.53 12.13
C LEU A 99 19.65 0.00 11.27
N VAL A 100 19.39 1.01 10.46
CA VAL A 100 20.42 1.64 9.62
C VAL A 100 21.44 2.37 10.50
N ALA A 101 21.01 3.05 11.56
CA ALA A 101 21.91 3.72 12.50
C ALA A 101 22.82 2.73 13.25
N ASP A 102 22.29 1.59 13.71
CA ASP A 102 23.07 0.51 14.31
C ASP A 102 24.11 -0.02 13.32
N TYR A 103 23.66 -0.35 12.10
CA TYR A 103 24.54 -0.88 11.08
C TYR A 103 25.68 0.09 10.71
N ALA A 104 25.36 1.38 10.55
CA ALA A 104 26.34 2.42 10.27
C ALA A 104 27.30 2.65 11.46
N GLY A 105 26.81 2.52 12.70
CA GLY A 105 27.59 2.69 13.92
C GLY A 105 28.62 1.59 14.16
N ARG A 106 28.46 0.39 13.57
CA ARG A 106 29.39 -0.74 13.73
C ARG A 106 30.81 -0.46 13.21
N GLY A 107 30.97 0.47 12.28
CA GLY A 107 32.28 0.90 11.77
C GLY A 107 32.99 1.95 12.63
N TRP A 108 32.35 2.46 13.69
CA TRP A 108 32.89 3.58 14.49
C TRP A 108 33.95 3.15 15.52
N LEU A 109 33.87 1.90 16.01
CA LEU A 109 34.86 1.32 16.91
C LEU A 109 35.87 0.53 16.08
N ASP A 110 36.87 1.24 15.55
CA ASP A 110 38.09 0.62 15.04
C ASP A 110 38.85 0.07 16.26
N ILE A 111 38.76 -1.23 16.51
CA ILE A 111 39.48 -1.90 17.59
C ILE A 111 40.82 -2.36 17.00
N PRO A 112 41.94 -1.64 17.24
CA PRO A 112 43.25 -2.09 16.76
C PRO A 112 43.62 -3.40 17.44
N GLY A 113 43.59 -4.50 16.69
CA GLY A 113 43.92 -5.84 17.21
C GLY A 113 43.20 -7.03 16.58
N LYS A 114 42.44 -6.84 15.50
CA LYS A 114 42.07 -7.91 14.55
C LYS A 114 41.84 -7.33 13.16
#